data_AF-A0A2D8SU73-F1
#
_entry.id   AF-A0A2D8SU73-F1
#
_cell.length_a   1.000
_cell.length_b   1.000
_cell.length_c   1.000
_cell.angle_alpha   90.00
_cell.angle_beta   90.00
_cell.angle_gamma   90.00
#
_symmetry.space_group_name_H-M   'P 1'
#
loop_
_entity.id
_entity.type
_entity.pdbx_description
1 polymer ?
#
loop_
_entity_poly.entity_id
_entity_poly.type
_entity_poly.pdbx_seq_one_letter_code
_entity_poly.pdbx_strand_id
1 'polypeptide(L)'
;MPTITFATEKKEIQVPEGANLRKEALAAGVSLYPGVHKVLNCHGMGSCGSCRVLITKGMENTSPRGLLEKARMGVSMAYIGNEETMRLACQTRVNGDITVTTCPPTNLYGENFFS
;
A
#
# COMPACT_ATOMS: atom_id res chain seq x y z
N MET A 1 -2.44 -14.42 14.43
CA MET A 1 -1.77 -14.59 13.13
C MET A 1 -2.61 -13.85 12.09
N PRO A 2 -2.28 -12.59 11.81
CA PRO A 2 -3.05 -11.76 10.88
C PRO A 2 -3.17 -12.35 9.47
N THR A 3 -4.28 -12.04 8.81
CA THR A 3 -4.55 -12.36 7.41
C THR A 3 -4.52 -11.10 6.54
N ILE A 4 -3.80 -11.16 5.42
CA ILE A 4 -3.81 -10.14 4.38
C ILE A 4 -4.61 -10.67 3.20
N THR A 5 -5.75 -10.04 2.92
CA THR A 5 -6.56 -10.31 1.73
C THR A 5 -6.23 -9.32 0.63
N PHE A 6 -5.64 -9.79 -0.46
CA PHE A 6 -5.38 -9.03 -1.67
C PHE A 6 -6.59 -9.08 -2.60
N ALA A 7 -7.39 -8.01 -2.61
CA ALA A 7 -8.67 -7.98 -3.31
C ALA A 7 -8.52 -8.09 -4.83
N THR A 8 -7.49 -7.45 -5.40
CA THR A 8 -7.23 -7.45 -6.85
C THR A 8 -6.82 -8.84 -7.35
N GLU A 9 -5.97 -9.53 -6.60
CA GLU A 9 -5.44 -10.85 -6.94
C GLU A 9 -6.33 -12.01 -6.46
N LYS A 10 -7.38 -11.71 -5.67
CA LYS A 10 -8.25 -12.70 -5.00
C LYS A 10 -7.42 -13.73 -4.22
N LYS A 11 -6.42 -13.25 -3.50
CA LYS A 11 -5.45 -14.07 -2.77
C LYS A 11 -5.41 -13.69 -1.31
N GLU A 12 -5.24 -14.67 -0.45
CA GLU A 12 -5.09 -14.47 0.99
C GLU A 12 -3.81 -15.12 1.48
N ILE A 13 -3.14 -14.47 2.42
CA ILE A 13 -1.97 -15.01 3.10
C ILE A 13 -2.07 -14.75 4.60
N GLN A 14 -1.58 -15.69 5.39
CA GLN A 14 -1.38 -15.51 6.83
C GLN A 14 0.05 -15.08 7.09
N VAL A 15 0.22 -14.11 7.97
CA VAL A 15 1.51 -13.49 8.29
C VAL A 15 1.70 -13.37 9.80
N PRO A 16 2.95 -13.27 10.28
CA PRO A 16 3.18 -12.92 11.69
C PRO A 16 2.73 -11.48 11.97
N GLU A 17 2.40 -11.20 13.23
CA GLU A 17 2.12 -9.83 13.67
C GLU A 17 3.36 -8.94 13.50
N GLY A 18 3.16 -7.70 13.06
CA GLY A 18 4.23 -6.76 12.74
C GLY A 18 4.92 -7.01 11.40
N ALA A 19 4.44 -7.97 10.60
CA ALA A 19 4.99 -8.29 9.28
C ALA A 19 4.92 -7.10 8.32
N ASN A 20 5.91 -6.99 7.44
CA ASN A 20 5.97 -5.91 6.47
C ASN A 20 5.16 -6.24 5.22
N LEU A 21 4.11 -5.46 4.94
CA LEU A 21 3.16 -5.74 3.86
C LEU A 21 3.84 -5.94 2.50
N ARG A 22 4.85 -5.12 2.15
CA ARG A 22 5.59 -5.29 0.90
C ARG A 22 6.32 -6.63 0.83
N LYS A 23 7.04 -7.01 1.89
CA LYS A 23 7.85 -8.23 1.87
C LYS A 23 6.96 -9.46 1.71
N GLU A 24 5.89 -9.53 2.49
CA GLU A 24 4.94 -10.65 2.45
C GLU A 24 4.19 -10.74 1.12
N ALA A 25 3.75 -9.60 0.56
CA ALA A 25 3.13 -9.57 -0.75
C ALA A 25 4.06 -10.13 -1.84
N LEU A 26 5.31 -9.66 -1.89
CA LEU A 26 6.27 -10.11 -2.90
C LEU A 26 6.67 -11.58 -2.70
N ALA A 27 6.84 -12.05 -1.45
CA ALA A 27 7.09 -13.45 -1.15
C ALA A 27 5.93 -14.35 -1.59
N ALA A 28 4.70 -13.85 -1.49
CA ALA A 28 3.51 -14.50 -1.99
C ALA A 28 3.29 -14.35 -3.51
N GLY A 29 4.22 -13.72 -4.25
CA GLY A 29 4.08 -13.51 -5.69
C GLY A 29 3.05 -12.45 -6.09
N VAL A 30 2.61 -11.61 -5.15
CA VAL A 30 1.70 -10.49 -5.41
C VAL A 30 2.52 -9.27 -5.85
N SER A 31 2.25 -8.77 -7.06
CA SER A 31 2.99 -7.64 -7.63
C SER A 31 2.42 -6.30 -7.16
N LEU A 32 3.24 -5.52 -6.45
CA LEU A 32 2.86 -4.19 -5.95
C LEU A 32 3.29 -3.03 -6.86
N TYR A 33 3.89 -3.35 -8.01
CA TYR A 33 4.56 -2.36 -8.85
C TYR A 33 3.94 -2.28 -10.25
N PRO A 34 3.34 -1.14 -10.61
CA PRO A 34 2.87 -0.92 -11.97
C PRO A 34 4.03 -0.53 -12.91
N GLY A 35 3.93 -0.96 -14.17
CA GLY A 35 4.81 -0.52 -15.26
C GLY A 35 6.32 -0.65 -14.96
N VAL A 36 7.07 0.42 -15.23
CA VAL A 36 8.54 0.46 -15.09
C VAL A 36 9.03 0.24 -13.65
N HIS A 37 8.17 0.47 -12.65
CA HIS A 37 8.54 0.28 -11.24
C HIS A 37 8.70 -1.19 -10.84
N LYS A 38 8.33 -2.14 -11.71
CA LYS A 38 8.70 -3.55 -11.51
C LYS A 38 10.22 -3.73 -11.40
N VAL A 39 10.99 -2.86 -12.07
CA VAL A 39 12.46 -2.84 -12.05
C VAL A 39 12.98 -1.61 -11.30
N LEU A 40 12.43 -0.42 -11.58
CA LEU A 40 12.92 0.86 -11.05
C LEU A 40 12.20 1.30 -9.77
N ASN A 41 12.05 0.40 -8.79
CA ASN A 41 11.50 0.77 -7.47
C ASN A 41 12.62 1.06 -6.45
N CYS A 42 12.26 1.77 -5.38
CA CYS A 42 13.19 2.11 -4.30
C CYS A 42 13.51 0.95 -3.34
N HIS A 43 13.19 -0.30 -3.69
CA HIS A 43 13.39 -1.50 -2.85
C HIS A 43 12.81 -1.42 -1.41
N GLY A 44 11.92 -0.47 -1.14
CA GLY A 44 11.29 -0.30 0.16
C GLY A 44 11.81 0.88 1.00
N MET A 45 12.67 1.73 0.46
CA MET A 45 13.22 2.91 1.16
C MET A 45 12.22 4.06 1.37
N GLY A 46 10.97 3.92 0.91
CA GLY A 46 9.93 4.94 1.09
C GLY A 46 10.01 6.15 0.15
N SER A 47 10.96 6.19 -0.78
CA SER A 47 11.24 7.38 -1.61
C SER A 47 10.51 7.44 -2.95
N CYS A 48 10.17 6.31 -3.58
CA CYS A 48 9.53 6.34 -4.92
C CYS A 48 8.00 6.48 -4.87
N GLY A 49 7.34 5.98 -3.81
CA GLY A 49 5.87 5.96 -3.72
C GLY A 49 5.16 4.96 -4.66
N SER A 50 5.89 4.10 -5.37
CA SER A 50 5.30 3.20 -6.38
C SER A 50 4.64 1.94 -5.80
N CYS A 51 5.01 1.52 -4.58
CA CYS A 51 4.34 0.43 -3.85
C CYS A 51 3.12 0.93 -3.06
N ARG A 52 2.41 1.91 -3.59
CA ARG A 52 1.17 2.41 -2.98
C ARG A 52 0.09 1.33 -3.03
N VAL A 53 -0.70 1.25 -1.99
CA VAL A 53 -1.85 0.35 -1.86
C VAL A 53 -2.98 1.09 -1.16
N LEU A 54 -4.22 0.63 -1.36
CA LEU A 54 -5.36 1.07 -0.56
C LEU A 54 -5.69 -0.02 0.46
N ILE A 55 -5.75 0.35 1.72
CA ILE A 55 -6.26 -0.51 2.79
C ILE A 55 -7.73 -0.22 2.92
N THR A 56 -8.56 -1.11 2.39
CA THR A 56 -10.03 -0.90 2.33
C THR A 56 -10.72 -1.40 3.59
N LYS A 57 -10.07 -2.29 4.37
CA LYS A 57 -10.55 -2.79 5.67
C LYS A 57 -9.36 -3.03 6.60
N GLY A 58 -9.54 -2.76 7.89
CA GLY A 58 -8.51 -2.99 8.91
C GLY A 58 -7.38 -1.96 8.90
N MET A 59 -7.67 -0.70 8.57
CA MET A 59 -6.66 0.36 8.58
C MET A 59 -6.06 0.56 9.99
N GLU A 60 -6.89 0.44 11.01
CA GLU A 60 -6.56 0.43 12.44
C GLU A 60 -5.61 -0.71 12.83
N ASN A 61 -5.59 -1.81 12.07
CA ASN A 61 -4.71 -2.95 12.29
C ASN A 61 -3.31 -2.75 11.68
N THR A 62 -2.96 -1.52 11.28
CA THR A 62 -1.66 -1.21 10.69
C THR A 62 -0.84 -0.25 11.53
N SER A 63 0.48 -0.30 11.36
CA SER A 63 1.35 0.66 12.02
C SER A 63 1.03 2.09 11.59
N PRO A 64 1.21 3.08 12.49
CA PRO A 64 1.03 4.49 12.14
C PRO A 64 1.98 4.90 11.01
N ARG A 65 1.59 5.93 10.25
CA ARG A 65 2.40 6.46 9.15
C ARG A 65 3.66 7.13 9.68
N GLY A 66 4.82 6.72 9.18
CA GLY A 66 6.11 7.37 9.44
C GLY A 66 6.26 8.70 8.71
N LEU A 67 7.28 9.48 9.09
CA LEU A 67 7.54 10.80 8.49
C LEU A 67 7.81 10.73 6.98
N LEU A 68 8.63 9.78 6.53
CA LEU A 68 8.95 9.60 5.11
C LEU A 68 7.72 9.21 4.30
N GLU A 69 6.86 8.35 4.86
CA GLU A 69 5.61 7.95 4.22
C GLU A 69 4.68 9.16 4.03
N LYS A 70 4.49 9.95 5.09
CA LYS A 70 3.68 11.18 5.03
C LYS A 70 4.22 12.18 4.01
N ALA A 71 5.53 12.46 4.06
CA ALA A 71 6.16 13.40 3.14
C ALA A 71 6.05 12.94 1.68
N ARG A 72 6.28 11.64 1.41
CA ARG A 72 6.22 11.13 0.05
C ARG A 72 4.81 11.06 -0.52
N MET A 73 3.83 10.65 0.29
CA MET A 73 2.43 10.61 -0.14
C MET A 73 1.83 12.01 -0.29
N GLY A 74 2.22 12.97 0.56
CA GLY A 74 1.73 14.35 0.48
C GLY A 74 2.04 15.07 -0.84
N VAL A 75 3.03 14.60 -1.60
CA VAL A 75 3.36 15.13 -2.95
C VAL A 75 2.87 14.22 -4.08
N SER A 76 2.09 13.17 -3.78
CA SER A 76 1.62 12.19 -4.76
C SER A 76 0.18 12.49 -5.17
N MET A 77 -0.08 12.69 -6.46
CA MET A 77 -1.46 12.86 -6.96
C MET A 77 -2.37 11.66 -6.67
N ALA A 78 -1.81 10.45 -6.58
CA ALA A 78 -2.59 9.26 -6.21
C ALA A 78 -3.13 9.33 -4.77
N TYR A 79 -2.53 10.15 -3.91
CA TYR A 79 -2.94 10.29 -2.51
C TYR A 79 -4.21 11.12 -2.36
N ILE A 80 -4.46 12.04 -3.30
CA ILE A 80 -5.58 12.98 -3.25
C ILE A 80 -6.92 12.24 -3.42
N GLY A 81 -7.80 12.36 -2.42
CA GLY A 81 -9.07 11.63 -2.31
C GLY A 81 -8.94 10.19 -1.77
N ASN A 82 -7.74 9.78 -1.34
CA ASN A 82 -7.49 8.48 -0.71
C ASN A 82 -6.67 8.62 0.58
N GLU A 83 -6.70 9.79 1.22
CA GLU A 83 -5.83 10.17 2.32
C GLU A 83 -6.03 9.27 3.54
N GLU A 84 -7.20 8.68 3.72
CA GLU A 84 -7.50 7.82 4.86
C GLU A 84 -7.06 6.37 4.62
N THR A 85 -7.10 5.88 3.39
CA THR A 85 -6.91 4.46 3.06
C THR A 85 -5.57 4.18 2.37
N MET A 86 -4.95 5.17 1.74
CA MET A 86 -3.71 4.97 1.00
C MET A 86 -2.51 4.81 1.93
N ARG A 87 -1.70 3.78 1.65
CA ARG A 87 -0.46 3.47 2.37
C ARG A 87 0.65 3.11 1.42
N LEU A 88 1.89 3.29 1.86
CA LEU A 88 3.04 2.66 1.21
C LEU A 88 3.24 1.27 1.82
N ALA A 89 3.06 0.22 1.02
CA ALA A 89 3.21 -1.16 1.49
C ALA A 89 4.59 -1.42 2.14
N CYS A 90 5.65 -0.73 1.69
CA CYS A 90 6.98 -0.86 2.28
C CYS A 90 7.12 -0.25 3.68
N GLN A 91 6.29 0.73 4.02
CA GLN A 91 6.29 1.42 5.32
C GLN A 91 5.16 0.93 6.24
N THR A 92 4.38 -0.07 5.80
CA THR A 92 3.23 -0.58 6.54
C THR A 92 3.58 -1.91 7.21
N ARG A 93 3.34 -1.99 8.52
CA ARG A 93 3.34 -3.25 9.27
C ARG A 93 1.91 -3.67 9.58
N VAL A 94 1.66 -4.98 9.49
CA VAL A 94 0.34 -5.59 9.68
C VAL A 94 0.27 -6.22 11.07
N ASN A 95 -0.63 -5.73 11.91
CA ASN A 95 -0.82 -6.18 13.29
C ASN A 95 -2.16 -6.93 13.50
N GLY A 96 -3.02 -6.96 12.49
CA GLY A 96 -4.31 -7.63 12.49
C GLY A 96 -4.83 -7.79 11.06
N ASP A 97 -6.01 -8.36 10.89
CA ASP A 97 -6.53 -8.69 9.57
C ASP A 97 -6.80 -7.42 8.73
N ILE A 98 -6.38 -7.45 7.46
CA ILE A 98 -6.54 -6.32 6.54
C ILE A 98 -6.98 -6.79 5.15
N THR A 99 -7.69 -5.91 4.44
CA THR A 99 -7.95 -6.07 3.01
C THR A 99 -7.26 -4.96 2.23
N VAL A 100 -6.54 -5.35 1.17
CA VAL A 100 -5.66 -4.47 0.41
C VAL A 100 -5.99 -4.54 -1.07
N THR A 101 -6.14 -3.37 -1.70
CA THR A 101 -6.19 -3.22 -3.16
C THR A 101 -4.81 -2.80 -3.65
N THR A 102 -4.22 -3.63 -4.52
CA THR A 102 -2.88 -3.42 -5.09
C THR A 102 -2.93 -2.50 -6.31
N CYS A 103 -1.81 -1.82 -6.58
CA CYS A 103 -1.65 -0.96 -7.75
C CYS A 103 -2.82 0.00 -8.03
N PRO A 104 -3.31 0.77 -7.05
CA PRO A 104 -4.46 1.64 -7.25
C PRO A 104 -4.18 2.66 -8.37
N PRO A 105 -5.21 3.00 -9.16
CA PRO A 105 -5.07 3.99 -10.22
C PRO A 105 -4.64 5.34 -9.65
N THR A 106 -3.95 6.12 -10.47
CA THR A 106 -3.59 7.50 -10.13
C THR A 106 -4.77 8.41 -10.44
N ASN A 107 -5.15 9.28 -9.50
CA ASN A 107 -6.15 10.32 -9.70
C ASN A 107 -5.57 11.47 -10.57
N LEU A 108 -5.29 11.19 -11.85
CA LEU A 108 -4.65 12.12 -12.78
C LEU A 108 -5.61 13.19 -13.31
N TYR A 109 -6.89 12.87 -13.39
CA TYR A 109 -7.93 13.74 -13.97
C TYR A 109 -8.78 14.45 -12.91
N GLY A 110 -8.48 14.20 -11.64
CA GLY A 110 -9.04 14.93 -10.53
C GLY A 110 -10.51 14.64 -10.23
N GLU A 111 -10.98 13.42 -10.47
CA GLU A 111 -12.36 13.01 -10.15
C GLU A 111 -12.68 13.24 -8.67
N ASN A 112 -11.69 13.18 -7.77
CA ASN A 112 -11.83 13.48 -6.35
C ASN A 112 -11.43 14.92 -5.92
N PHE A 113 -11.15 15.86 -6.84
CA PHE A 113 -10.77 17.24 -6.46
C PHE A 113 -11.96 18.15 -6.18
N PHE A 114 -13.15 17.79 -6.68
CA PHE A 114 -14.38 18.59 -6.54
C PHE A 114 -15.49 17.86 -5.77
N SER A 115 -15.18 16.73 -5.12
CA SER A 115 -16.11 15.96 -4.30
C SER A 115 -16.11 16.42 -2.85
#